data_AF-A0A958TN96-F1
#
_entry.id   AF-A0A958TN96-F1
#
_cell.length_a   1.000
_cell.length_b   1.000
_cell.length_c   1.000
_cell.angle_alpha   90.00
_cell.angle_beta   90.00
_cell.angle_gamma   90.00
#
_symmetry.space_group_name_H-M   'P 1'
#
loop_
_entity.id
_entity.type
_entity.pdbx_description
1 polymer ?
#
loop_
_entity_poly.entity_id
_entity_poly.type
_entity_poly.pdbx_seq_one_letter_code
_entity_poly.pdbx_strand_id
1 'polypeptide(L)'
;MNKEIIEYYFGDFVTPLGKPNLILVGIEEENGMSCEKYIIFEELNGNCSHIGENVTSPKIEGLSDSLQEFMQNQGFEHSKSIISLEAYKEAEKQNSNAFHFGFREINLRPTIQTAFLMHINRKDTSQLNWIEKNTKSDKLKELIRLHKTIKLNTKEFKK
;
A
#
# COMPACT_ATOMS: atom_id res chain seq x y z
N MET A 1 18.44 -17.53 3.98
CA MET A 1 18.01 -16.28 4.64
C MET A 1 17.11 -15.57 3.64
N ASN A 2 15.82 -15.41 3.95
CA ASN A 2 14.87 -14.82 3.00
C ASN A 2 15.19 -13.33 2.85
N LYS A 3 15.27 -12.84 1.62
CA LYS A 3 15.48 -11.41 1.37
C LYS A 3 14.11 -10.74 1.39
N GLU A 4 14.01 -9.62 2.10
CA GLU A 4 12.76 -8.89 2.23
C GLU A 4 12.99 -7.39 1.99
N ILE A 5 12.12 -6.80 1.18
CA ILE A 5 12.11 -5.37 0.86
C ILE A 5 10.71 -4.83 1.18
N ILE A 6 10.62 -3.73 1.91
CA ILE A 6 9.36 -3.02 2.18
C ILE A 6 9.49 -1.60 1.68
N GLU A 7 8.54 -1.17 0.84
CA GLU A 7 8.51 0.17 0.28
C GLU A 7 7.16 0.85 0.56
N TYR A 8 7.20 2.17 0.71
CA TYR A 8 6.06 2.99 1.13
C TYR A 8 5.86 4.14 0.15
N TYR A 9 4.62 4.40 -0.24
CA TYR A 9 4.30 5.42 -1.23
C TYR A 9 3.06 6.22 -0.87
N PHE A 10 3.12 7.53 -1.08
CA PHE A 10 1.95 8.42 -1.02
C PHE A 10 1.52 8.83 -2.42
N GLY A 11 0.24 8.68 -2.70
CA GLY A 11 -0.36 9.09 -3.96
C GLY A 11 -0.87 10.52 -3.98
N ASP A 12 -1.09 11.05 -5.18
CA ASP A 12 -1.93 12.23 -5.41
C ASP A 12 -3.43 11.86 -5.33
N PHE A 13 -4.30 12.86 -5.14
CA PHE A 13 -5.74 12.64 -5.05
C PHE A 13 -6.33 12.13 -6.37
N VAL A 14 -7.04 11.00 -6.31
CA VAL A 14 -7.71 10.35 -7.44
C VAL A 14 -9.22 10.40 -7.21
N THR A 15 -9.95 11.12 -8.07
CA THR A 15 -11.42 11.15 -7.98
C THR A 15 -12.00 9.89 -8.64
N PRO A 16 -13.01 9.23 -8.05
CA PRO A 16 -13.68 9.53 -6.79
C PRO A 16 -13.05 8.84 -5.55
N LEU A 17 -12.01 8.02 -5.71
CA LEU A 17 -11.48 7.16 -4.65
C LEU A 17 -10.86 7.88 -3.44
N GLY A 18 -10.27 9.06 -3.64
CA GLY A 18 -9.47 9.73 -2.63
C GLY A 18 -7.95 9.62 -2.88
N LYS A 19 -7.16 9.77 -1.82
CA LYS A 19 -5.70 9.71 -1.87
C LYS A 19 -5.20 8.29 -1.59
N PRO A 20 -4.60 7.58 -2.56
CA PRO A 20 -4.06 6.25 -2.34
C PRO A 20 -2.75 6.31 -1.56
N ASN A 21 -2.56 5.36 -0.64
CA ASN A 21 -1.35 5.17 0.14
C ASN A 21 -0.98 3.69 0.00
N LEU A 22 0.22 3.40 -0.51
CA LEU A 22 0.64 2.04 -0.87
C LEU A 22 1.79 1.56 0.03
N ILE A 23 1.69 0.32 0.51
CA ILE A 23 2.81 -0.48 1.01
C ILE A 23 3.05 -1.63 0.05
N LEU A 24 4.30 -1.83 -0.35
CA LEU A 24 4.76 -3.01 -1.07
C LEU A 24 5.67 -3.83 -0.16
N VAL A 25 5.44 -5.14 -0.13
CA VAL A 25 6.27 -6.09 0.61
C VAL A 25 6.74 -7.15 -0.37
N GLY A 26 8.02 -7.11 -0.73
CA GLY A 26 8.65 -8.16 -1.52
C GLY A 26 9.35 -9.15 -0.62
N ILE A 27 9.09 -10.44 -0.82
CA ILE A 27 9.73 -11.54 -0.10
C ILE A 27 10.31 -12.49 -1.13
N GLU A 28 11.60 -12.75 -1.02
CA GLU A 28 12.32 -13.71 -1.83
C GLU A 28 12.67 -14.94 -0.98
N GLU A 29 12.12 -16.08 -1.39
CA GLU A 29 12.36 -17.39 -0.81
C GLU A 29 13.23 -18.23 -1.74
N GLU A 30 13.54 -19.46 -1.34
CA GLU A 30 14.38 -20.38 -2.12
C GLU A 30 13.77 -20.67 -3.50
N ASN A 31 12.46 -20.97 -3.54
CA ASN A 31 11.79 -21.45 -4.75
C ASN A 31 10.91 -20.39 -5.43
N GLY A 32 10.89 -19.16 -4.93
CA GLY A 32 9.96 -18.15 -5.45
C GLY A 32 10.16 -16.75 -4.90
N MET A 33 9.40 -15.84 -5.48
CA MET A 33 9.23 -14.47 -5.03
C MET A 33 7.75 -14.20 -4.79
N SER A 34 7.45 -13.37 -3.81
CA SER A 34 6.10 -12.87 -3.58
C SER A 34 6.12 -11.36 -3.37
N CYS A 35 5.04 -10.71 -3.79
CA CYS A 35 4.83 -9.28 -3.62
C CYS A 35 3.43 -9.07 -3.05
N GLU A 36 3.37 -8.57 -1.82
CA GLU A 36 2.13 -8.14 -1.18
C GLU A 36 1.93 -6.65 -1.44
N LYS A 37 0.70 -6.28 -1.79
CA LYS A 37 0.26 -4.91 -2.07
C LYS A 37 -0.81 -4.54 -1.06
N TYR A 38 -0.62 -3.44 -0.36
CA TYR A 38 -1.63 -2.86 0.55
C TYR A 38 -1.90 -1.42 0.15
N ILE A 39 -3.04 -1.18 -0.48
CA ILE A 39 -3.48 0.15 -0.93
C ILE A 39 -4.57 0.64 0.02
N ILE A 40 -4.39 1.81 0.60
CA ILE A 40 -5.38 2.48 1.45
C ILE A 40 -5.80 3.79 0.76
N PHE A 41 -7.08 3.95 0.47
CA PHE A 41 -7.63 5.18 -0.08
C PHE A 41 -8.19 6.05 1.04
N GLU A 42 -7.66 7.26 1.18
CA GLU A 42 -8.14 8.28 2.13
C GLU A 42 -9.06 9.27 1.40
N GLU A 43 -10.35 9.24 1.70
CA GLU A 43 -11.34 10.18 1.18
C GLU A 43 -11.24 11.56 1.86
N LEU A 44 -11.81 12.60 1.24
CA LEU A 44 -11.82 13.96 1.81
C LEU A 44 -12.58 14.07 3.13
N ASN A 45 -13.59 13.22 3.34
CA ASN A 45 -14.38 13.14 4.57
C ASN A 45 -13.62 12.41 5.71
N GLY A 46 -12.41 11.89 5.45
CA GLY A 46 -11.61 11.13 6.41
C GLY A 46 -11.90 9.63 6.45
N ASN A 47 -12.89 9.13 5.69
CA ASN A 47 -13.12 7.70 5.53
C ASN A 47 -11.94 7.04 4.81
N CYS A 48 -11.68 5.79 5.18
CA CYS A 48 -10.65 4.98 4.56
C CYS A 48 -11.26 3.70 3.99
N SER A 49 -10.89 3.38 2.75
CA SER A 49 -11.11 2.06 2.15
C SER A 49 -9.76 1.43 1.81
N HIS A 50 -9.72 0.13 1.55
CA HIS A 50 -8.47 -0.56 1.24
C HIS A 50 -8.63 -1.68 0.21
N ILE A 51 -7.51 -2.02 -0.41
CA ILE A 51 -7.34 -3.17 -1.30
C ILE A 51 -6.04 -3.88 -0.92
N GLY A 52 -6.12 -5.20 -0.76
CA GLY A 52 -4.96 -6.07 -0.52
C GLY A 52 -4.85 -7.12 -1.61
N GLU A 53 -3.65 -7.34 -2.13
CA GLU A 53 -3.39 -8.40 -3.12
C GLU A 53 -2.00 -9.00 -2.90
N ASN A 54 -1.85 -10.30 -3.18
CA ASN A 54 -0.57 -10.99 -3.14
C ASN A 54 -0.32 -11.65 -4.49
N VAL A 55 0.84 -11.39 -5.08
CA VAL A 55 1.30 -12.01 -6.32
C VAL A 55 2.52 -12.87 -6.01
N THR A 56 2.50 -14.14 -6.44
CA THR A 56 3.60 -15.08 -6.25
C THR A 56 4.11 -15.55 -7.60
N SER A 57 5.43 -15.65 -7.76
CA SER A 57 6.08 -16.20 -8.95
C SER A 57 7.14 -17.24 -8.54
N PRO A 58 7.19 -18.41 -9.20
CA PRO A 58 8.29 -19.34 -9.00
C PRO A 58 9.60 -18.75 -9.52
N LYS A 59 10.72 -19.10 -8.89
CA LYS A 59 12.04 -18.78 -9.44
C LYS A 59 12.40 -19.79 -10.53
N ILE A 60 12.74 -19.28 -11.71
CA ILE A 60 13.26 -20.10 -12.81
C ILE A 60 14.73 -19.71 -12.97
N GLU A 61 15.62 -20.67 -12.75
CA GLU A 61 17.07 -20.44 -12.86
C GLU A 61 17.44 -19.86 -14.23
N GLY A 62 18.23 -18.78 -14.22
CA GLY A 62 18.70 -18.09 -15.42
C GLY A 62 17.69 -17.15 -16.09
N LEU A 63 16.44 -17.06 -15.60
CA LEU A 63 15.38 -16.22 -16.17
C LEU A 63 14.64 -15.36 -15.13
N SER A 64 14.87 -15.56 -13.84
CA SER A 64 14.17 -14.82 -12.78
C SER A 64 14.72 -13.40 -12.62
N ASP A 65 13.83 -12.42 -12.75
CA ASP A 65 14.06 -11.02 -12.35
C ASP A 65 14.62 -10.94 -10.93
N SER A 66 15.34 -9.86 -10.64
CA SER A 66 15.69 -9.54 -9.24
C SER A 66 14.41 -9.25 -8.43
N LEU A 67 14.41 -9.51 -7.11
CA LEU A 67 13.26 -9.16 -6.25
C LEU A 67 12.80 -7.70 -6.44
N GLN A 68 13.74 -6.78 -6.66
CA GLN A 68 13.43 -5.36 -6.82
C GLN A 68 12.74 -5.07 -8.15
N GLU A 69 13.16 -5.71 -9.24
CA GLU A 69 12.50 -5.62 -10.54
C GLU A 69 11.12 -6.29 -10.53
N PHE A 70 11.01 -7.45 -9.88
CA PHE A 70 9.74 -8.11 -9.65
C PHE A 70 8.76 -7.20 -8.88
N MET A 71 9.21 -6.55 -7.80
CA MET A 71 8.41 -5.58 -7.05
C MET A 71 8.04 -4.34 -7.89
N GLN A 72 8.95 -3.85 -8.73
CA GLN A 72 8.67 -2.72 -9.61
C GLN A 72 7.53 -3.05 -10.58
N ASN A 73 7.62 -4.22 -11.23
CA ASN A 73 6.67 -4.64 -12.26
C ASN A 73 5.34 -5.12 -11.65
N GLN A 74 5.39 -6.12 -10.76
CA GLN A 74 4.21 -6.79 -10.21
C GLN A 74 3.62 -6.11 -8.98
N GLY A 75 4.43 -5.28 -8.30
CA GLY A 75 4.02 -4.47 -7.17
C GLY A 75 3.62 -3.06 -7.61
N PHE A 76 4.59 -2.23 -7.97
CA PHE A 76 4.39 -0.79 -8.14
C PHE A 76 3.57 -0.40 -9.38
N GLU A 77 3.99 -0.80 -10.57
CA GLU A 77 3.27 -0.46 -11.82
C GLU A 77 1.90 -1.13 -11.89
N HIS A 78 1.80 -2.38 -11.42
CA HIS A 78 0.51 -3.05 -11.30
C HIS A 78 -0.42 -2.34 -10.32
N SER A 79 0.10 -1.82 -9.18
CA SER A 79 -0.71 -1.05 -8.22
C SER A 79 -1.29 0.23 -8.83
N LYS A 80 -0.54 0.93 -9.69
CA LYS A 80 -1.09 2.09 -10.44
C LYS A 80 -2.25 1.67 -11.34
N SER A 81 -2.14 0.52 -11.99
CA SER A 81 -3.18 -0.02 -12.86
C SER A 81 -4.44 -0.39 -12.06
N ILE A 82 -4.27 -1.02 -10.89
CA ILE A 82 -5.37 -1.34 -9.96
C ILE A 82 -6.08 -0.06 -9.51
N ILE A 83 -5.33 0.95 -9.05
CA ILE A 83 -5.90 2.23 -8.63
C ILE A 83 -6.70 2.88 -9.76
N SER A 84 -6.14 2.89 -10.98
CA SER A 84 -6.82 3.45 -12.16
C SER A 84 -8.14 2.73 -12.46
N LEU A 85 -8.11 1.39 -12.42
CA LEU A 85 -9.28 0.57 -12.70
C LEU A 85 -10.37 0.75 -11.64
N GLU A 86 -10.01 0.83 -10.36
CA GLU A 86 -10.97 1.07 -9.29
C GLU A 86 -11.58 2.46 -9.36
N ALA A 87 -10.80 3.46 -9.77
CA ALA A 87 -11.31 4.82 -9.96
C ALA A 87 -12.34 4.87 -11.09
N TYR A 88 -12.05 4.16 -12.19
CA TYR A 88 -13.00 3.98 -13.29
C TYR A 88 -14.29 3.29 -12.82
N LYS A 89 -14.18 2.16 -12.10
CA LYS A 89 -15.35 1.42 -11.59
C LYS A 89 -16.25 2.27 -10.70
N GLU A 90 -15.67 3.06 -9.79
CA GLU A 90 -16.45 3.92 -8.90
C GLU A 90 -17.11 5.09 -9.64
N ALA A 91 -16.45 5.65 -10.65
CA ALA A 91 -17.03 6.70 -11.46
C ALA A 91 -18.24 6.24 -12.29
N GLU A 92 -18.14 5.04 -12.86
CA GLU A 92 -19.22 4.37 -13.59
C GLU A 92 -20.43 4.13 -12.68
N LYS A 93 -20.22 3.65 -11.44
CA LYS A 93 -21.29 3.47 -10.45
C LYS A 93 -22.03 4.76 -10.11
N GLN A 94 -21.32 5.88 -10.12
CA GLN A 94 -21.88 7.20 -9.79
C GLN A 94 -22.59 7.87 -10.97
N ASN A 95 -22.65 7.22 -12.16
CA ASN A 95 -23.12 7.82 -13.42
C ASN A 95 -22.47 9.19 -13.69
N SER A 96 -21.23 9.38 -13.23
CA SER A 96 -20.55 10.65 -13.38
C SER A 96 -19.95 10.74 -14.78
N ASN A 97 -20.49 11.61 -15.64
CA ASN A 97 -19.89 11.94 -16.95
C ASN A 97 -18.49 12.60 -16.83
N ALA A 98 -17.98 12.77 -15.60
CA ALA A 98 -16.70 13.40 -15.29
C ALA A 98 -15.47 12.58 -15.74
N PHE A 99 -15.63 11.27 -16.00
CA PHE A 99 -14.53 10.41 -16.45
C PHE A 99 -14.22 10.49 -17.95
N HIS A 100 -14.91 11.35 -18.69
CA HIS A 100 -14.50 11.70 -20.06
C HIS A 100 -13.20 12.54 -20.13
N PHE A 101 -12.61 12.90 -18.99
CA PHE A 101 -11.27 13.47 -18.92
C PHE A 101 -10.25 12.35 -18.70
N GLY A 102 -9.40 12.13 -19.71
CA GLY A 102 -8.55 10.95 -19.89
C GLY A 102 -7.78 10.48 -18.65
N PHE A 103 -7.46 9.17 -18.65
CA PHE A 103 -6.71 8.45 -17.62
C PHE A 103 -5.66 9.35 -16.97
N ARG A 104 -6.00 9.87 -15.78
CA ARG A 104 -5.06 10.66 -15.00
C ARG A 104 -3.97 9.71 -14.53
N GLU A 105 -2.73 10.03 -14.85
CA GLU A 105 -1.59 9.23 -14.43
C GLU A 105 -1.60 9.08 -12.90
N ILE A 106 -1.52 7.84 -12.41
CA ILE A 106 -1.47 7.57 -10.98
C ILE A 106 -0.05 7.84 -10.48
N ASN A 107 0.11 8.98 -9.84
CA ASN A 107 1.37 9.39 -9.24
C ASN A 107 1.48 8.83 -7.82
N LEU A 108 2.44 7.94 -7.61
CA LEU A 108 2.84 7.40 -6.31
C LEU A 108 4.27 7.84 -6.01
N ARG A 109 4.46 8.62 -4.95
CA ARG A 109 5.77 9.15 -4.54
C ARG A 109 6.33 8.32 -3.38
N PRO A 110 7.60 7.88 -3.44
CA PRO A 110 8.24 7.21 -2.33
C PRO A 110 8.18 8.07 -1.06
N THR A 111 8.02 7.42 0.09
CA THR A 111 8.09 8.06 1.39
C THR A 111 8.83 7.18 2.37
N ILE A 112 9.22 7.76 3.50
CA ILE A 112 9.89 7.01 4.56
C ILE A 112 8.85 6.27 5.40
N GLN A 113 9.25 5.10 5.88
CA GLN A 113 8.46 4.21 6.75
C GLN A 113 7.76 4.96 7.89
N THR A 114 8.50 5.76 8.67
CA THR A 114 7.97 6.44 9.86
C THR A 114 6.87 7.43 9.49
N ALA A 115 7.07 8.22 8.44
CA ALA A 115 6.08 9.19 7.98
C ALA A 115 4.78 8.49 7.55
N PHE A 116 4.91 7.39 6.81
CA PHE A 116 3.76 6.59 6.36
C PHE A 116 2.99 5.98 7.53
N LEU A 117 3.66 5.19 8.37
CA LEU A 117 2.99 4.45 9.45
C LEU A 117 2.39 5.39 10.50
N MET A 118 3.04 6.51 10.80
CA MET A 118 2.46 7.52 11.70
C MET A 118 1.24 8.21 11.10
N HIS A 119 1.25 8.53 9.79
CA HIS A 119 0.12 9.13 9.08
C HIS A 119 -1.11 8.21 9.16
N ILE A 120 -0.96 6.96 8.72
CA ILE A 120 -2.06 5.99 8.73
C ILE A 120 -2.52 5.71 10.15
N ASN A 121 -1.60 5.52 11.11
CA ASN A 121 -1.99 5.31 12.51
C ASN A 121 -2.88 6.45 13.00
N ARG A 122 -2.46 7.72 12.82
CA ARG A 122 -3.23 8.90 13.27
C ARG A 122 -4.62 8.99 12.65
N LYS A 123 -4.74 8.68 11.37
CA LYS A 123 -5.99 8.76 10.61
C LYS A 123 -6.95 7.62 10.94
N ASP A 124 -6.47 6.38 10.78
CA ASP A 124 -7.29 5.20 10.99
C ASP A 124 -6.41 3.99 11.37
N THR A 125 -6.32 3.73 12.67
CA THR A 125 -5.58 2.58 13.21
C THR A 125 -6.14 1.23 12.70
N SER A 126 -7.40 1.17 12.27
CA SER A 126 -8.00 -0.07 11.79
C SER A 126 -7.35 -0.57 10.50
N GLN A 127 -6.86 0.34 9.64
CA GLN A 127 -6.12 -0.02 8.43
C GLN A 127 -4.78 -0.69 8.76
N LEU A 128 -4.06 -0.18 9.77
CA LEU A 128 -2.84 -0.83 10.25
C LEU A 128 -3.11 -2.20 10.86
N ASN A 129 -4.22 -2.36 11.59
CA ASN A 129 -4.62 -3.67 12.11
C ASN A 129 -4.93 -4.66 11.00
N TRP A 130 -5.55 -4.19 9.92
CA TRP A 130 -5.82 -5.00 8.75
C TRP A 130 -4.53 -5.44 8.05
N ILE A 131 -3.58 -4.52 7.81
CA ILE A 131 -2.27 -4.88 7.23
C ILE A 131 -1.54 -5.88 8.12
N GLU A 132 -1.46 -5.62 9.43
CA GLU A 132 -0.78 -6.48 10.41
C GLU A 132 -1.32 -7.93 10.38
N LYS A 133 -2.63 -8.10 10.19
CA LYS A 133 -3.28 -9.43 10.13
C LYS A 133 -3.06 -10.17 8.82
N ASN A 134 -2.81 -9.46 7.72
CA ASN A 134 -2.81 -10.02 6.37
C ASN A 134 -1.42 -10.12 5.74
N THR A 135 -0.39 -9.52 6.32
CA THR A 135 0.99 -9.62 5.82
C THR A 135 1.71 -10.86 6.30
N LYS A 136 2.52 -11.47 5.42
CA LYS A 136 3.48 -12.52 5.78
C LYS A 136 4.77 -11.95 6.37
N SER A 137 5.07 -10.66 6.15
CA SER A 137 6.26 -10.02 6.69
C SER A 137 6.14 -9.79 8.20
N ASP A 138 6.92 -10.53 8.97
CA ASP A 138 7.03 -10.31 10.42
C ASP A 138 7.68 -8.96 10.73
N LYS A 139 8.62 -8.51 9.88
CA LYS A 139 9.21 -7.18 9.97
C LYS A 139 8.14 -6.09 9.88
N LEU A 140 7.21 -6.17 8.92
CA LEU A 140 6.13 -5.20 8.80
C LEU A 140 5.19 -5.26 10.02
N LYS A 141 4.86 -6.45 10.53
CA LYS A 141 4.05 -6.61 11.75
C LYS A 141 4.70 -5.91 12.94
N GLU A 142 5.99 -6.13 13.16
CA GLU A 142 6.75 -5.49 14.24
C GLU A 142 6.77 -3.96 14.11
N LEU A 143 7.01 -3.46 12.89
CA LEU A 143 7.01 -2.03 12.61
C LEU A 143 5.63 -1.41 12.88
N ILE A 144 4.54 -2.06 12.48
CA ILE A 144 3.18 -1.62 12.76
C ILE A 144 2.91 -1.58 14.27
N ARG A 145 3.28 -2.64 15.00
CA ARG A 145 3.12 -2.72 16.47
C ARG A 145 3.85 -1.59 17.17
N LEU A 146 5.10 -1.33 16.79
CA LEU A 146 5.90 -0.24 17.35
C LEU A 146 5.21 1.11 17.16
N HIS A 147 4.75 1.41 15.94
CA HIS A 147 4.11 2.69 15.63
C HIS A 147 2.75 2.85 16.31
N LYS A 148 2.02 1.76 16.56
CA LYS A 148 0.78 1.76 17.35
C LYS A 148 1.06 2.12 18.82
N THR A 149 2.15 1.64 19.41
CA THR A 149 2.52 1.92 20.81
C THR A 149 2.92 3.38 21.06
N ILE A 150 3.56 4.04 20.09
CA ILE A 150 4.02 5.45 20.22
C ILE A 150 2.88 6.44 20.52
N LYS A 151 1.62 6.10 20.20
CA LYS A 151 0.44 6.95 20.52
C LYS A 151 0.09 7.04 22.01
N LEU A 152 0.55 6.12 22.86
CA LEU A 152 0.11 6.06 24.26
C LEU A 152 0.75 7.13 25.16
N ASN A 153 1.87 7.75 24.77
CA ASN A 153 2.62 8.64 25.66
C ASN A 153 2.30 10.14 25.55
N THR A 154 1.43 10.57 24.63
CA THR A 154 1.12 12.00 24.45
C THR A 154 -0.07 12.51 25.27
N LYS A 155 -0.84 11.64 25.95
CA LYS A 155 -1.97 12.07 26.80
C LYS A 155 -1.59 12.33 28.27
N GLU A 156 -0.44 11.87 28.73
CA GLU A 156 -0.03 12.01 30.14
C GLU A 156 0.76 13.30 30.45
N PHE A 157 1.09 14.12 29.44
CA PHE A 157 1.79 15.41 29.62
C PHE A 157 0.85 16.62 29.57
N LYS A 158 -0.31 16.52 30.19
CA LYS A 158 -1.08 17.71 30.62
C LYS A 158 -1.31 17.61 32.12
N LYS A 159 -0.33 18.09 32.89
CA LYS A 159 -0.52 18.59 34.25
C LYS A 159 -0.66 20.10 34.17
#